data_AF-A0A6I6Y4L1-F1
#
_entry.id   AF-A0A6I6Y4L1-F1
#
_cell.length_a   1.000
_cell.length_b   1.000
_cell.length_c   1.000
_cell.angle_alpha   90.00
_cell.angle_beta   90.00
_cell.angle_gamma   90.00
#
_symmetry.space_group_name_H-M   'P 1'
#
loop_
_entity.id
_entity.type
_entity.pdbx_description
1 polymer ?
#
loop_
_entity_poly.entity_id
_entity_poly.type
_entity_poly.pdbx_seq_one_letter_code
_entity_poly.pdbx_strand_id
1 'polypeptide(L)'
;MKKHALTLAVIGACGLVPQAFAHELAFSKKDNIKVEVPGDASNWCKPDVEMTITRPAWDDQALLSGLLTKLPFVFAKDCATAKVSWKAVDGTGKLFASGSGNASNLGLVTLAAAPAAAPAAAEAPAPAPAASAPAPAPEPAPVPAPAPAAEPAKVEAPAAPASVATAPAPVPAPAAEPAKAEAPAAPAPVAEASAPAPDPAPASAVAAAPTADFGRSLVLQNPKLMQITDAAGCKWVLSTSTISDGDNLAFGATPAMPCPASGFAEGSFEKLSWKVPGTYRGDNWSRVYVHPSTLVFNKNFEAAVKNKAVAYVSPEADQAAFLVGEIPGRQMKVYLTFQRSNWGALRPFSSDPYYVAVTPDESFALDAAKYREAAVEVFELIKATSPSTTDVATLLIAKSLSAIAANGWNDNQQKIVRNRIGLNRNGLFFDVREGTNWTVERERQRLREERERQAELARVHTRVLARYEQLQAGMNEYKGRETEALAQMAGIKVRIDSPLALQNPGSLATVVPMMVHVTGNKGDFYTIDFPSKGRLVSDEEYAEGWYVARVANATPYYPLEDGRAIPTYRAYGIGVPQACKQDKCADQVSFGAVLAKEFPGAGIDFSWTPEVSQRFVNDWKNASAQVQ
;
A
#
# COMPACT_ATOMS: atom_id res chain seq x y z
N MET A 1 8.48 9.50 38.12
CA MET A 1 8.11 8.12 38.52
C MET A 1 8.57 7.15 37.42
N LYS A 2 8.58 5.83 37.69
CA LYS A 2 9.33 4.82 36.92
C LYS A 2 8.92 4.76 35.44
N LYS A 3 9.89 4.88 34.53
CA LYS A 3 9.77 4.50 33.11
C LYS A 3 10.60 3.24 32.89
N HIS A 4 9.95 2.11 32.63
CA HIS A 4 10.63 0.89 32.18
C HIS A 4 10.25 0.67 30.71
N ALA A 5 11.19 0.93 29.79
CA ALA A 5 11.11 0.37 28.45
C ALA A 5 11.35 -1.15 28.56
N LEU A 6 10.65 -1.95 27.74
CA LEU A 6 10.76 -3.40 27.79
C LEU A 6 10.75 -3.96 26.37
N THR A 7 11.86 -4.56 25.98
CA THR A 7 12.11 -5.10 24.64
C THR A 7 11.85 -6.61 24.58
N LEU A 8 11.10 -7.05 23.57
CA LEU A 8 11.18 -8.38 22.96
C LEU A 8 11.10 -8.17 21.43
N ALA A 9 11.97 -8.71 20.59
CA ALA A 9 12.47 -10.09 20.42
C ALA A 9 11.47 -10.96 19.64
N VAL A 10 11.88 -11.35 18.42
CA VAL A 10 11.06 -12.05 17.43
C VAL A 10 11.28 -13.56 17.50
N ILE A 11 10.20 -14.33 17.50
CA ILE A 11 10.17 -15.77 17.24
C ILE A 11 8.98 -16.03 16.31
N GLY A 12 9.12 -16.91 15.31
CA GLY A 12 8.01 -17.27 14.43
C GLY A 12 8.20 -18.61 13.73
N ALA A 13 7.07 -19.30 13.49
CA ALA A 13 6.88 -20.33 12.47
C ALA A 13 5.38 -20.64 12.28
N CYS A 14 5.01 -21.03 11.05
CA CYS A 14 3.74 -21.64 10.63
C CYS A 14 2.48 -20.74 10.49
N GLY A 15 1.82 -20.84 9.32
CA GLY A 15 0.49 -20.29 9.03
C GLY A 15 0.47 -19.10 8.06
N LEU A 16 0.37 -19.36 6.75
CA LEU A 16 0.26 -18.30 5.72
C LEU A 16 -1.16 -17.71 5.65
N VAL A 17 -1.33 -16.61 6.37
CA VAL A 17 -2.33 -15.56 6.10
C VAL A 17 -1.51 -14.29 5.83
N PRO A 18 -1.86 -13.39 4.87
CA PRO A 18 -1.11 -12.17 4.64
C PRO A 18 -1.07 -11.31 5.91
N GLN A 19 0.07 -11.33 6.61
CA GLN A 19 0.26 -10.53 7.82
C GLN A 19 0.40 -9.05 7.44
N ALA A 20 -0.69 -8.31 7.59
CA ALA A 20 -0.58 -6.88 7.85
C ALA A 20 0.34 -6.70 9.07
N PHE A 21 1.35 -5.84 8.94
CA PHE A 21 2.23 -5.50 10.07
C PHE A 21 1.37 -5.07 11.26
N ALA A 22 1.63 -5.67 12.42
CA ALA A 22 0.83 -5.46 13.62
C ALA A 22 1.61 -4.58 14.61
N HIS A 23 1.15 -3.35 14.80
CA HIS A 23 1.70 -2.44 15.80
C HIS A 23 1.14 -2.82 17.19
N GLU A 24 2.03 -3.01 18.17
CA GLU A 24 1.67 -3.27 19.56
C GLU A 24 1.33 -1.94 20.26
N LEU A 25 0.05 -1.74 20.62
CA LEU A 25 -0.42 -0.57 21.36
C LEU A 25 -0.16 -0.67 22.87
N ALA A 26 -0.24 -1.88 23.41
CA ALA A 26 -0.07 -2.13 24.84
C ALA A 26 0.31 -3.59 25.12
N PHE A 27 1.17 -3.77 26.12
CA PHE A 27 1.57 -5.07 26.63
C PHE A 27 1.60 -5.03 28.17
N SER A 28 0.95 -6.00 28.81
CA SER A 28 1.08 -6.23 30.25
C SER A 28 1.79 -7.55 30.51
N LYS A 29 3.07 -7.45 30.91
CA LYS A 29 3.87 -8.59 31.38
C LYS A 29 3.34 -9.20 32.68
N LYS A 30 2.52 -8.48 33.45
CA LYS A 30 1.90 -8.99 34.68
C LYS A 30 0.71 -9.90 34.36
N ASP A 31 -0.12 -9.47 33.41
CA ASP A 31 -1.43 -10.08 33.13
C ASP A 31 -1.39 -11.00 31.87
N ASN A 32 -0.23 -11.04 31.20
CA ASN A 32 0.07 -11.72 29.93
C ASN A 32 -0.82 -11.28 28.75
N ILE A 33 -1.14 -9.99 28.69
CA ILE A 33 -1.97 -9.38 27.64
C ILE A 33 -1.07 -8.70 26.61
N LYS A 34 -1.30 -8.95 25.31
CA LYS A 34 -0.77 -8.18 24.18
C LYS A 34 -1.93 -7.52 23.41
N VAL A 35 -1.77 -6.29 22.94
CA VAL A 35 -2.79 -5.54 22.19
C VAL A 35 -2.19 -5.02 20.88
N GLU A 36 -2.80 -5.39 19.75
CA GLU A 36 -2.21 -5.28 18.41
C GLU A 36 -3.19 -4.68 17.40
N VAL A 37 -2.72 -3.83 16.48
CA VAL A 37 -3.52 -3.17 15.42
C VAL A 37 -2.78 -3.17 14.07
N PRO A 38 -3.47 -3.20 12.90
CA PRO A 38 -2.83 -3.30 11.59
C PRO A 38 -2.25 -1.96 11.11
N GLY A 39 -0.93 -1.85 11.15
CA GLY A 39 -0.12 -0.73 10.70
C GLY A 39 1.28 -0.78 11.32
N ASP A 40 2.10 0.22 11.02
CA ASP A 40 3.30 0.52 11.78
C ASP A 40 3.06 1.69 12.76
N ALA A 41 4.06 2.01 13.58
CA ALA A 41 3.98 3.05 14.61
C ALA A 41 3.66 4.47 14.06
N SER A 42 3.76 4.70 12.75
CA SER A 42 3.46 5.98 12.09
C SER A 42 2.10 6.03 11.36
N ASN A 43 1.47 4.88 11.09
CA ASN A 43 0.24 4.81 10.28
C ASN A 43 -0.87 3.89 10.82
N TRP A 44 -0.72 3.32 12.02
CA TRP A 44 -1.75 2.49 12.64
C TRP A 44 -3.07 3.24 12.92
N CYS A 45 -3.00 4.54 13.22
CA CYS A 45 -4.19 5.35 13.41
C CYS A 45 -4.89 5.64 12.08
N LYS A 46 -6.07 5.05 11.91
CA LYS A 46 -6.94 5.17 10.73
C LYS A 46 -8.35 5.56 11.19
N PRO A 47 -9.24 6.05 10.29
CA PRO A 47 -10.62 6.37 10.66
C PRO A 47 -11.41 5.19 11.26
N ASP A 48 -11.07 3.98 10.82
CA ASP A 48 -11.55 2.71 11.35
C ASP A 48 -10.32 1.85 11.70
N VAL A 49 -10.24 1.35 12.95
CA VAL A 49 -9.12 0.58 13.48
C VAL A 49 -9.61 -0.79 13.97
N GLU A 50 -8.99 -1.86 13.49
CA GLU A 50 -9.22 -3.22 14.00
C GLU A 50 -8.17 -3.58 15.07
N MET A 51 -8.60 -4.11 16.22
CA MET A 51 -7.72 -4.41 17.34
C MET A 51 -7.82 -5.88 17.78
N THR A 52 -6.68 -6.53 17.96
CA THR A 52 -6.58 -7.90 18.51
C THR A 52 -6.00 -7.83 19.91
N ILE A 53 -6.65 -8.52 20.86
CA ILE A 53 -6.23 -8.62 22.26
C ILE A 53 -5.90 -10.09 22.54
N THR A 54 -4.62 -10.39 22.69
CA THR A 54 -4.09 -11.76 22.78
C THR A 54 -3.65 -12.06 24.22
N ARG A 55 -4.06 -13.21 24.77
CA ARG A 55 -3.65 -13.71 26.10
C ARG A 55 -3.57 -15.24 26.08
N PRO A 56 -2.64 -15.92 26.78
CA PRO A 56 -2.49 -17.37 26.69
C PRO A 56 -3.77 -18.17 26.95
N ALA A 57 -4.58 -17.72 27.91
CA ALA A 57 -5.94 -18.21 28.16
C ALA A 57 -6.83 -17.05 28.64
N TRP A 58 -8.12 -17.13 28.35
CA TRP A 58 -9.15 -16.22 28.88
C TRP A 58 -9.99 -16.94 29.92
N ASP A 59 -9.61 -16.75 31.18
CA ASP A 59 -10.23 -17.28 32.40
C ASP A 59 -11.05 -16.22 33.17
N ASP A 60 -10.81 -14.93 32.94
CA ASP A 60 -11.38 -13.82 33.70
C ASP A 60 -11.95 -12.72 32.79
N GLN A 61 -13.27 -12.48 32.92
CA GLN A 61 -14.02 -11.44 32.23
C GLN A 61 -13.87 -10.05 32.89
N ALA A 62 -13.58 -9.98 34.20
CA ALA A 62 -13.30 -8.73 34.91
C ALA A 62 -11.95 -8.13 34.48
N LEU A 63 -10.97 -8.99 34.17
CA LEU A 63 -9.68 -8.58 33.58
C LEU A 63 -9.86 -8.00 32.16
N LEU A 64 -10.74 -8.57 31.33
CA LEU A 64 -11.07 -8.01 30.01
C LEU A 64 -11.78 -6.64 30.11
N SER A 65 -12.81 -6.51 30.95
CA SER A 65 -13.51 -5.22 31.14
C SER A 65 -12.63 -4.16 31.82
N GLY A 66 -11.74 -4.58 32.72
CA GLY A 66 -10.69 -3.77 33.33
C GLY A 66 -9.55 -3.37 32.39
N LEU A 67 -9.50 -3.94 31.17
CA LEU A 67 -8.61 -3.52 30.07
C LEU A 67 -9.35 -2.59 29.10
N LEU A 68 -10.58 -2.94 28.70
CA LEU A 68 -11.42 -2.13 27.80
C LEU A 68 -11.73 -0.73 28.35
N THR A 69 -11.74 -0.57 29.68
CA THR A 69 -11.86 0.74 30.35
C THR A 69 -10.57 1.57 30.37
N LYS A 70 -9.41 0.97 30.07
CA LYS A 70 -8.09 1.66 30.06
C LYS A 70 -7.59 1.98 28.65
N LEU A 71 -7.92 1.13 27.67
CA LEU A 71 -7.52 1.33 26.27
C LEU A 71 -7.95 2.69 25.67
N PRO A 72 -9.12 3.28 26.00
CA PRO A 72 -9.47 4.65 25.59
C PRO A 72 -8.43 5.72 25.94
N PHE A 73 -7.67 5.57 27.03
CA PHE A 73 -6.59 6.52 27.37
C PHE A 73 -5.39 6.42 26.41
N VAL A 74 -5.21 5.29 25.72
CA VAL A 74 -4.20 5.12 24.67
C VAL A 74 -4.72 5.75 23.37
N PHE A 75 -5.96 5.42 22.97
CA PHE A 75 -6.57 5.99 21.77
C PHE A 75 -6.76 7.51 21.85
N ALA A 76 -7.08 8.08 23.02
CA ALA A 76 -7.26 9.52 23.21
C ALA A 76 -5.98 10.35 22.95
N LYS A 77 -4.79 9.74 23.05
CA LYS A 77 -3.51 10.43 22.80
C LYS A 77 -3.18 10.54 21.32
N ASP A 78 -3.40 9.46 20.57
CA ASP A 78 -2.84 9.27 19.22
C ASP A 78 -3.90 9.02 18.12
N CYS A 79 -5.17 8.77 18.49
CA CYS A 79 -6.23 8.38 17.55
C CYS A 79 -7.67 8.72 18.02
N ALA A 80 -7.87 9.90 18.59
CA ALA A 80 -9.07 10.27 19.36
C ALA A 80 -10.43 10.27 18.61
N THR A 81 -10.44 10.17 17.28
CA THR A 81 -11.66 10.21 16.45
C THR A 81 -12.00 8.89 15.75
N ALA A 82 -11.19 7.84 15.94
CA ALA A 82 -11.37 6.57 15.25
C ALA A 82 -12.59 5.77 15.74
N LYS A 83 -13.23 5.05 14.83
CA LYS A 83 -14.04 3.87 15.18
C LYS A 83 -13.10 2.70 15.46
N VAL A 84 -13.44 1.88 16.44
CA VAL A 84 -12.61 0.74 16.84
C VAL A 84 -13.45 -0.53 16.86
N SER A 85 -13.08 -1.52 16.05
CA SER A 85 -13.54 -2.90 16.19
C SER A 85 -12.46 -3.68 16.95
N TRP A 86 -12.85 -4.66 17.77
CA TRP A 86 -11.89 -5.45 18.53
C TRP A 86 -12.31 -6.90 18.75
N LYS A 87 -11.31 -7.77 18.90
CA LYS A 87 -11.44 -9.20 19.21
C LYS A 87 -10.45 -9.62 20.29
N ALA A 88 -10.91 -10.36 21.29
CA ALA A 88 -10.10 -11.02 22.29
C ALA A 88 -9.92 -12.50 21.91
N VAL A 89 -8.67 -12.94 21.78
CA VAL A 89 -8.32 -14.31 21.37
C VAL A 89 -7.37 -14.97 22.37
N ASP A 90 -7.51 -16.28 22.57
CA ASP A 90 -6.60 -17.05 23.42
C ASP A 90 -5.27 -17.42 22.72
N GLY A 91 -4.37 -18.11 23.42
CA GLY A 91 -3.08 -18.55 22.88
C GLY A 91 -3.16 -19.58 21.74
N THR A 92 -4.36 -20.10 21.43
CA THR A 92 -4.64 -20.95 20.26
C THR A 92 -5.30 -20.18 19.10
N GLY A 93 -5.51 -18.87 19.27
CA GLY A 93 -6.21 -18.02 18.30
C GLY A 93 -7.74 -18.11 18.36
N LYS A 94 -8.30 -18.86 19.31
CA LYS A 94 -9.75 -19.02 19.47
C LYS A 94 -10.35 -17.74 20.03
N LEU A 95 -11.47 -17.30 19.43
CA LEU A 95 -12.22 -16.13 19.88
C LEU A 95 -12.83 -16.38 21.28
N PHE A 96 -12.59 -15.45 22.20
CA PHE A 96 -13.21 -15.39 23.52
C PHE A 96 -14.31 -14.32 23.58
N ALA A 97 -14.06 -13.16 23.01
CA ALA A 97 -15.05 -12.08 22.90
C ALA A 97 -14.72 -11.13 21.73
N SER A 98 -15.69 -10.35 21.28
CA SER A 98 -15.50 -9.25 20.33
C SER A 98 -16.42 -8.08 20.63
N GLY A 99 -16.12 -6.92 20.04
CA GLY A 99 -16.93 -5.71 20.19
C GLY A 99 -16.59 -4.63 19.17
N SER A 100 -17.36 -3.55 19.21
CA SER A 100 -17.11 -2.37 18.39
C SER A 100 -17.64 -1.09 19.04
N GLY A 101 -16.95 0.02 18.79
CA GLY A 101 -17.23 1.32 19.37
C GLY A 101 -16.34 2.41 18.76
N ASN A 102 -15.86 3.33 19.58
CA ASN A 102 -14.97 4.42 19.21
C ASN A 102 -13.81 4.60 20.21
N ALA A 103 -12.86 5.47 19.86
CA ALA A 103 -11.68 5.79 20.68
C ALA A 103 -11.98 6.15 22.15
N SER A 104 -13.16 6.69 22.46
CA SER A 104 -13.58 7.07 23.82
C SER A 104 -14.37 5.98 24.56
N ASN A 105 -14.98 5.03 23.82
CA ASN A 105 -15.74 3.91 24.38
C ASN A 105 -15.76 2.73 23.38
N LEU A 106 -15.11 1.62 23.75
CA LEU A 106 -14.94 0.43 22.90
C LEU A 106 -16.21 -0.45 22.77
N GLY A 107 -17.32 -0.08 23.42
CA GLY A 107 -18.66 -0.59 23.12
C GLY A 107 -18.97 -1.99 23.63
N LEU A 108 -19.95 -2.65 22.98
CA LEU A 108 -20.55 -3.90 23.49
C LEU A 108 -19.57 -5.07 23.48
N VAL A 109 -19.60 -5.88 24.54
CA VAL A 109 -18.87 -7.14 24.64
C VAL A 109 -19.80 -8.29 24.23
N THR A 110 -19.55 -8.87 23.06
CA THR A 110 -20.14 -10.15 22.64
C THR A 110 -19.19 -11.27 23.06
N LEU A 111 -19.57 -12.11 24.02
CA LEU A 111 -18.80 -13.29 24.37
C LEU A 111 -19.03 -14.42 23.35
N ALA A 112 -17.96 -15.15 23.02
CA ALA A 112 -18.08 -16.40 22.28
C ALA A 112 -18.72 -17.47 23.18
N ALA A 113 -19.79 -18.10 22.70
CA ALA A 113 -20.49 -19.13 23.46
C ALA A 113 -19.57 -20.32 23.79
N ALA A 114 -19.57 -20.75 25.04
CA ALA A 114 -18.85 -21.94 25.45
C ALA A 114 -19.42 -23.19 24.74
N PRO A 115 -18.58 -24.15 24.29
CA PRO A 115 -19.09 -25.41 23.76
C PRO A 115 -19.92 -26.13 24.83
N ALA A 116 -21.21 -26.33 24.57
CA ALA A 116 -22.05 -27.15 25.41
C ALA A 116 -21.53 -28.60 25.37
N ALA A 117 -21.25 -29.18 26.53
CA ALA A 117 -20.82 -30.57 26.63
C ALA A 117 -21.95 -31.49 26.15
N ALA A 118 -21.74 -32.20 25.05
CA ALA A 118 -22.69 -33.18 24.55
C ALA A 118 -22.81 -34.35 25.57
N PRO A 119 -24.01 -34.68 26.05
CA PRO A 119 -24.19 -35.77 27.02
C PRO A 119 -23.98 -37.14 26.34
N ALA A 120 -23.50 -38.11 27.12
CA ALA A 120 -23.35 -39.49 26.67
C ALA A 120 -24.72 -40.16 26.44
N ALA A 121 -24.79 -41.03 25.43
CA ALA A 121 -25.92 -41.93 25.16
C ALA A 121 -25.38 -43.37 24.98
N ALA A 122 -26.24 -44.37 25.23
CA ALA A 122 -25.83 -45.75 25.50
C ALA A 122 -25.90 -46.72 24.29
N GLU A 123 -25.60 -47.99 24.55
CA GLU A 123 -25.22 -49.02 23.58
C GLU A 123 -26.37 -49.77 22.85
N ALA A 124 -25.93 -50.59 21.88
CA ALA A 124 -26.47 -51.89 21.45
C ALA A 124 -27.51 -51.95 20.29
N PRO A 125 -27.62 -53.09 19.56
CA PRO A 125 -26.77 -54.30 19.54
C PRO A 125 -26.14 -54.61 18.15
N ALA A 126 -25.38 -55.71 18.03
CA ALA A 126 -24.63 -56.10 16.84
C ALA A 126 -25.24 -57.28 16.04
N PRO A 127 -24.85 -57.46 14.75
CA PRO A 127 -24.83 -58.75 14.06
C PRO A 127 -23.41 -59.36 13.93
N ALA A 128 -23.32 -60.62 13.47
CA ALA A 128 -22.17 -61.52 13.59
C ALA A 128 -21.22 -61.56 12.34
N PRO A 129 -20.05 -62.23 12.39
CA PRO A 129 -18.90 -61.92 11.50
C PRO A 129 -18.68 -62.84 10.29
N ALA A 130 -18.03 -62.28 9.26
CA ALA A 130 -17.31 -62.92 8.15
C ALA A 130 -16.39 -61.86 7.51
N ALA A 131 -15.26 -62.13 6.84
CA ALA A 131 -14.35 -63.28 6.78
C ALA A 131 -12.95 -62.77 6.32
N SER A 132 -11.90 -63.60 6.37
CA SER A 132 -10.50 -63.18 6.16
C SER A 132 -10.13 -62.79 4.71
N ALA A 133 -9.10 -61.96 4.59
CA ALA A 133 -8.61 -61.28 3.38
C ALA A 133 -8.05 -62.17 2.24
N PRO A 134 -7.96 -61.61 1.03
CA PRO A 134 -6.88 -61.87 0.07
C PRO A 134 -5.89 -60.69 -0.05
N ALA A 135 -4.72 -60.95 -0.64
CA ALA A 135 -3.57 -60.03 -0.73
C ALA A 135 -3.66 -59.00 -1.90
N PRO A 136 -2.89 -57.89 -1.86
CA PRO A 136 -2.81 -56.93 -2.97
C PRO A 136 -2.16 -57.52 -4.23
N ALA A 137 -2.62 -57.05 -5.40
CA ALA A 137 -2.11 -57.42 -6.72
C ALA A 137 -0.88 -56.57 -7.14
N PRO A 138 -0.04 -57.05 -8.08
CA PRO A 138 1.24 -56.42 -8.42
C PRO A 138 1.13 -55.15 -9.29
N GLU A 139 2.22 -54.40 -9.28
CA GLU A 139 2.45 -53.10 -9.92
C GLU A 139 2.59 -53.19 -11.47
N PRO A 140 2.01 -52.27 -12.26
CA PRO A 140 2.12 -52.24 -13.71
C PRO A 140 3.44 -51.61 -14.19
N ALA A 141 4.00 -52.17 -15.27
CA ALA A 141 5.29 -51.76 -15.84
C ALA A 141 5.26 -50.41 -16.60
N PRO A 142 6.40 -49.69 -16.70
CA PRO A 142 6.46 -48.36 -17.31
C PRO A 142 6.31 -48.35 -18.84
N VAL A 143 5.72 -47.27 -19.36
CA VAL A 143 5.53 -47.01 -20.80
C VAL A 143 6.76 -46.28 -21.39
N PRO A 144 7.27 -46.66 -22.58
CA PRO A 144 8.46 -46.04 -23.18
C PRO A 144 8.21 -44.62 -23.72
N ALA A 145 9.28 -43.83 -23.79
CA ALA A 145 9.25 -42.42 -24.21
C ALA A 145 9.14 -42.24 -25.74
N PRO A 146 8.48 -41.16 -26.23
CA PRO A 146 8.38 -40.84 -27.65
C PRO A 146 9.70 -40.27 -28.22
N ALA A 147 9.92 -40.53 -29.51
CA ALA A 147 11.09 -40.08 -30.27
C ALA A 147 11.01 -38.59 -30.69
N PRO A 148 12.14 -37.89 -30.92
CA PRO A 148 12.16 -36.48 -31.31
C PRO A 148 11.60 -36.24 -32.72
N ALA A 149 10.89 -35.12 -32.89
CA ALA A 149 10.31 -34.69 -34.16
C ALA A 149 11.35 -34.00 -35.07
N ALA A 150 11.13 -34.05 -36.39
CA ALA A 150 12.05 -33.57 -37.42
C ALA A 150 11.90 -32.08 -37.77
N GLU A 151 12.96 -31.54 -38.37
CA GLU A 151 13.10 -30.15 -38.84
C GLU A 151 12.23 -29.87 -40.10
N PRO A 152 11.43 -28.79 -40.13
CA PRO A 152 10.65 -28.41 -41.32
C PRO A 152 11.46 -27.54 -42.29
N ALA A 153 11.50 -27.95 -43.56
CA ALA A 153 12.23 -27.26 -44.63
C ALA A 153 11.48 -26.05 -45.23
N LYS A 154 12.20 -25.23 -46.00
CA LYS A 154 11.66 -24.09 -46.79
C LYS A 154 10.65 -24.53 -47.84
N VAL A 155 9.66 -23.68 -48.11
CA VAL A 155 8.86 -23.66 -49.35
C VAL A 155 8.70 -22.21 -49.82
N GLU A 156 8.56 -22.00 -51.13
CA GLU A 156 8.55 -20.70 -51.81
C GLU A 156 7.16 -20.03 -51.88
N ALA A 157 7.11 -18.80 -52.38
CA ALA A 157 5.89 -18.08 -52.70
C ALA A 157 5.38 -18.42 -54.12
N PRO A 158 4.07 -18.24 -54.38
CA PRO A 158 3.63 -17.73 -55.68
C PRO A 158 2.61 -16.57 -55.59
N ALA A 159 2.28 -16.00 -56.76
CA ALA A 159 1.58 -14.72 -56.92
C ALA A 159 0.03 -14.79 -56.99
N ALA A 160 -0.61 -13.62 -57.02
CA ALA A 160 -2.02 -13.42 -57.37
C ALA A 160 -2.27 -13.53 -58.90
N PRO A 161 -3.53 -13.68 -59.38
CA PRO A 161 -4.25 -12.48 -59.89
C PRO A 161 -5.81 -12.53 -59.84
N ALA A 162 -6.46 -11.43 -60.29
CA ALA A 162 -7.88 -11.28 -60.72
C ALA A 162 -8.98 -11.44 -59.63
N SER A 163 -10.07 -10.66 -59.51
CA SER A 163 -11.08 -10.11 -60.46
C SER A 163 -11.92 -11.21 -61.16
N VAL A 164 -13.25 -11.11 -61.37
CA VAL A 164 -14.25 -10.01 -61.39
C VAL A 164 -15.59 -10.56 -60.79
N ALA A 165 -16.77 -9.91 -60.60
CA ALA A 165 -17.38 -8.61 -60.94
C ALA A 165 -18.52 -8.24 -59.93
N THR A 166 -19.38 -7.26 -60.25
CA THR A 166 -20.55 -6.82 -59.46
C THR A 166 -21.82 -6.62 -60.33
N ALA A 167 -22.99 -7.04 -59.83
CA ALA A 167 -24.34 -6.76 -60.40
C ALA A 167 -25.44 -6.99 -59.32
N PRO A 168 -26.68 -6.48 -59.46
CA PRO A 168 -27.40 -5.89 -58.30
C PRO A 168 -28.69 -6.60 -57.82
N ALA A 169 -29.28 -6.03 -56.76
CA ALA A 169 -30.49 -6.50 -56.04
C ALA A 169 -31.83 -6.22 -56.75
N PRO A 170 -32.95 -6.78 -56.21
CA PRO A 170 -34.05 -5.90 -55.80
C PRO A 170 -34.73 -6.27 -54.45
N VAL A 171 -35.57 -5.36 -53.94
CA VAL A 171 -36.37 -5.41 -52.69
C VAL A 171 -37.67 -4.60 -52.95
N PRO A 172 -38.91 -5.10 -52.71
CA PRO A 172 -39.55 -5.32 -51.39
C PRO A 172 -40.28 -6.70 -51.33
N ALA A 173 -41.32 -7.04 -50.53
CA ALA A 173 -42.29 -6.31 -49.68
C ALA A 173 -42.86 -7.19 -48.52
N PRO A 174 -43.66 -6.64 -47.56
CA PRO A 174 -43.94 -7.30 -46.27
C PRO A 174 -45.41 -7.70 -45.98
N ALA A 175 -45.58 -8.27 -44.77
CA ALA A 175 -46.75 -8.23 -43.87
C ALA A 175 -47.85 -9.31 -43.96
N ALA A 176 -48.07 -9.97 -42.81
CA ALA A 176 -49.38 -10.44 -42.32
C ALA A 176 -49.33 -10.65 -40.79
N GLU A 177 -50.16 -9.92 -40.05
CA GLU A 177 -50.64 -10.31 -38.70
C GLU A 177 -51.98 -11.03 -38.89
N PRO A 178 -52.44 -11.93 -37.98
CA PRO A 178 -53.48 -11.43 -37.06
C PRO A 178 -53.63 -12.14 -35.68
N ALA A 179 -54.09 -11.34 -34.71
CA ALA A 179 -55.16 -11.64 -33.75
C ALA A 179 -54.94 -12.54 -32.49
N LYS A 180 -55.61 -12.10 -31.42
CA LYS A 180 -55.79 -12.77 -30.12
C LYS A 180 -56.89 -13.85 -30.17
N ALA A 181 -56.85 -14.74 -29.18
CA ALA A 181 -58.02 -15.35 -28.54
C ALA A 181 -57.88 -15.25 -27.01
N GLU A 182 -59.00 -15.34 -26.28
CA GLU A 182 -59.07 -15.05 -24.83
C GLU A 182 -58.93 -16.30 -23.93
N ALA A 183 -58.70 -16.07 -22.64
CA ALA A 183 -58.58 -17.10 -21.60
C ALA A 183 -59.94 -17.44 -20.96
N PRO A 184 -59.99 -18.54 -20.19
CA PRO A 184 -60.85 -18.55 -19.00
C PRO A 184 -60.16 -19.04 -17.71
N ALA A 185 -60.42 -18.30 -16.63
CA ALA A 185 -60.50 -18.68 -15.21
C ALA A 185 -59.48 -19.66 -14.56
N ALA A 186 -58.96 -19.26 -13.39
CA ALA A 186 -58.16 -20.08 -12.49
C ALA A 186 -58.92 -20.41 -11.17
N PRO A 187 -58.55 -21.51 -10.47
CA PRO A 187 -58.73 -21.64 -9.03
C PRO A 187 -57.50 -21.09 -8.26
N ALA A 188 -57.69 -20.78 -6.98
CA ALA A 188 -56.65 -20.30 -6.06
C ALA A 188 -56.85 -20.96 -4.68
N PRO A 189 -55.98 -20.70 -3.67
CA PRO A 189 -54.52 -20.74 -3.69
C PRO A 189 -53.98 -21.79 -2.69
N VAL A 190 -52.66 -22.07 -2.72
CA VAL A 190 -51.95 -22.76 -1.63
C VAL A 190 -50.78 -21.88 -1.18
N ALA A 191 -50.53 -21.82 0.13
CA ALA A 191 -49.63 -20.85 0.74
C ALA A 191 -48.18 -21.34 0.89
N GLU A 192 -47.27 -20.35 0.87
CA GLU A 192 -45.94 -20.33 1.49
C GLU A 192 -44.98 -21.52 1.31
N ALA A 193 -44.00 -21.31 0.42
CA ALA A 193 -42.61 -21.56 0.76
C ALA A 193 -41.82 -20.29 0.41
N SER A 194 -41.34 -19.56 1.42
CA SER A 194 -40.65 -18.28 1.22
C SER A 194 -39.30 -18.50 0.53
N ALA A 195 -39.19 -18.02 -0.72
CA ALA A 195 -37.90 -17.93 -1.39
C ALA A 195 -36.94 -17.04 -0.57
N PRO A 196 -35.63 -17.35 -0.51
CA PRO A 196 -34.66 -16.45 0.09
C PRO A 196 -34.73 -15.10 -0.64
N ALA A 197 -34.62 -14.01 0.12
CA ALA A 197 -34.61 -12.68 -0.47
C ALA A 197 -33.44 -12.58 -1.48
N PRO A 198 -33.65 -11.92 -2.64
CA PRO A 198 -32.54 -11.65 -3.54
C PRO A 198 -31.49 -10.80 -2.82
N ASP A 199 -30.21 -11.05 -3.12
CA ASP A 199 -29.12 -10.22 -2.61
C ASP A 199 -29.39 -8.73 -2.88
N PRO A 200 -29.05 -7.83 -1.94
CA PRO A 200 -29.30 -6.41 -2.11
C PRO A 200 -28.56 -5.93 -3.37
N ALA A 201 -29.34 -5.45 -4.35
CA ALA A 201 -28.81 -5.01 -5.63
C ALA A 201 -27.68 -3.98 -5.42
N PRO A 202 -26.58 -4.07 -6.19
CA PRO A 202 -25.44 -3.18 -6.02
C PRO A 202 -25.90 -1.72 -6.09
N ALA A 203 -25.40 -0.90 -5.16
CA ALA A 203 -25.87 0.48 -4.95
C ALA A 203 -25.88 1.26 -6.27
N SER A 204 -27.10 1.49 -6.79
CA SER A 204 -27.32 1.93 -8.16
C SER A 204 -26.59 3.25 -8.47
N ALA A 205 -26.05 3.36 -9.67
CA ALA A 205 -25.27 4.52 -10.07
C ALA A 205 -26.17 5.78 -10.11
N VAL A 206 -25.77 6.81 -9.36
CA VAL A 206 -26.59 8.01 -9.11
C VAL A 206 -26.15 9.12 -10.05
N ALA A 207 -27.05 9.59 -10.93
CA ALA A 207 -26.79 10.75 -11.77
C ALA A 207 -26.66 12.04 -10.94
N ALA A 208 -25.72 12.92 -11.29
CA ALA A 208 -25.44 14.12 -10.51
C ALA A 208 -26.47 15.24 -10.75
N ALA A 209 -26.93 15.86 -9.66
CA ALA A 209 -27.74 17.08 -9.72
C ALA A 209 -26.83 18.32 -9.99
N PRO A 210 -27.26 19.26 -10.84
CA PRO A 210 -26.48 20.48 -11.10
C PRO A 210 -26.51 21.45 -9.90
N THR A 211 -25.42 22.21 -9.72
CA THR A 211 -25.37 23.36 -8.82
C THR A 211 -26.15 24.54 -9.41
N ALA A 212 -26.64 25.45 -8.56
CA ALA A 212 -27.40 26.63 -8.98
C ALA A 212 -26.62 27.60 -9.89
N ASP A 213 -25.28 27.52 -9.91
CA ASP A 213 -24.38 28.28 -10.77
C ASP A 213 -23.79 27.45 -11.93
N PHE A 214 -24.14 26.16 -12.03
CA PHE A 214 -23.54 25.18 -12.96
C PHE A 214 -21.99 25.09 -12.93
N GLY A 215 -21.35 25.51 -11.83
CA GLY A 215 -19.89 25.58 -11.68
C GLY A 215 -19.25 26.86 -12.24
N ARG A 216 -20.04 27.91 -12.54
CA ARG A 216 -19.55 29.23 -12.97
C ARG A 216 -18.54 29.83 -11.99
N SER A 217 -18.74 29.62 -10.68
CA SER A 217 -17.80 30.04 -9.62
C SER A 217 -16.40 29.45 -9.81
N LEU A 218 -16.31 28.15 -10.16
CA LEU A 218 -15.05 27.46 -10.41
C LEU A 218 -14.36 27.96 -11.70
N VAL A 219 -15.15 28.30 -12.72
CA VAL A 219 -14.67 28.89 -13.98
C VAL A 219 -14.09 30.30 -13.73
N LEU A 220 -14.74 31.11 -12.90
CA LEU A 220 -14.29 32.47 -12.56
C LEU A 220 -13.10 32.51 -11.59
N GLN A 221 -12.80 31.43 -10.88
CA GLN A 221 -11.62 31.28 -10.03
C GLN A 221 -10.36 30.88 -10.81
N ASN A 222 -10.46 30.54 -12.09
CA ASN A 222 -9.33 30.05 -12.88
C ASN A 222 -8.44 31.22 -13.38
N PRO A 223 -7.12 31.24 -13.07
CA PRO A 223 -6.24 32.37 -13.39
C PRO A 223 -5.92 32.55 -14.89
N LYS A 224 -6.30 31.60 -15.76
CA LYS A 224 -6.20 31.74 -17.22
C LYS A 224 -7.46 32.31 -17.86
N LEU A 225 -8.51 32.57 -17.08
CA LEU A 225 -9.79 33.09 -17.51
C LEU A 225 -10.09 34.44 -16.85
N MET A 226 -10.80 35.31 -17.56
CA MET A 226 -11.23 36.61 -17.06
C MET A 226 -12.64 36.97 -17.52
N GLN A 227 -13.37 37.68 -16.66
CA GLN A 227 -14.70 38.20 -16.96
C GLN A 227 -14.58 39.54 -17.72
N ILE A 228 -15.27 39.66 -18.84
CA ILE A 228 -15.41 40.88 -19.64
C ILE A 228 -16.89 41.23 -19.72
N THR A 229 -17.22 42.52 -19.68
CA THR A 229 -18.59 43.01 -19.93
C THR A 229 -18.65 43.60 -21.34
N ASP A 230 -19.66 43.23 -22.14
CA ASP A 230 -19.88 43.83 -23.45
C ASP A 230 -20.66 45.16 -23.39
N ALA A 231 -20.82 45.81 -24.54
CA ALA A 231 -21.53 47.09 -24.66
C ALA A 231 -23.05 47.00 -24.39
N ALA A 232 -23.62 45.80 -24.27
CA ALA A 232 -25.01 45.57 -23.85
C ALA A 232 -25.11 45.21 -22.35
N GLY A 233 -23.99 45.24 -21.61
CA GLY A 233 -23.91 44.92 -20.19
C GLY A 233 -23.79 43.43 -19.88
N CYS A 234 -23.64 42.57 -20.89
CA CYS A 234 -23.58 41.11 -20.70
C CYS A 234 -22.16 40.63 -20.41
N LYS A 235 -22.03 39.69 -19.46
CA LYS A 235 -20.73 39.16 -19.05
C LYS A 235 -20.35 37.92 -19.84
N TRP A 236 -19.13 37.96 -20.38
CA TRP A 236 -18.46 36.87 -21.08
C TRP A 236 -17.23 36.44 -20.28
N VAL A 237 -16.78 35.20 -20.47
CA VAL A 237 -15.50 34.72 -19.93
C VAL A 237 -14.62 34.27 -21.08
N LEU A 238 -13.45 34.89 -21.19
CA LEU A 238 -12.43 34.62 -22.21
C LEU A 238 -11.08 34.38 -21.53
N SER A 239 -10.05 34.04 -22.31
CA SER A 239 -8.70 33.86 -21.76
C SER A 239 -8.06 35.18 -21.36
N THR A 240 -7.21 35.17 -20.34
CA THR A 240 -6.32 36.30 -20.02
C THR A 240 -5.31 36.62 -21.12
N SER A 241 -5.05 35.70 -22.07
CA SER A 241 -4.27 35.96 -23.29
C SER A 241 -5.03 36.76 -24.37
N THR A 242 -6.36 36.85 -24.27
CA THR A 242 -7.22 37.37 -25.35
C THR A 242 -7.08 38.89 -25.53
N ILE A 243 -6.84 39.63 -24.46
CA ILE A 243 -6.82 41.10 -24.40
C ILE A 243 -5.64 41.63 -23.58
N SER A 244 -5.39 42.93 -23.69
CA SER A 244 -4.42 43.70 -22.91
C SER A 244 -5.12 44.71 -21.99
N ASP A 245 -4.43 45.23 -20.97
CA ASP A 245 -5.02 46.18 -20.02
C ASP A 245 -5.59 47.42 -20.74
N GLY A 246 -6.91 47.62 -20.63
CA GLY A 246 -7.65 48.71 -21.29
C GLY A 246 -8.32 48.36 -22.62
N ASP A 247 -8.14 47.15 -23.17
CA ASP A 247 -8.83 46.71 -24.39
C ASP A 247 -10.36 46.58 -24.14
N ASN A 248 -11.16 47.36 -24.87
CA ASN A 248 -12.60 47.14 -24.97
C ASN A 248 -12.92 46.06 -26.02
N LEU A 249 -13.91 45.20 -25.75
CA LEU A 249 -14.32 44.12 -26.66
C LEU A 249 -15.73 44.34 -27.22
N ALA A 250 -15.84 44.21 -28.55
CA ALA A 250 -17.11 44.21 -29.27
C ALA A 250 -17.49 42.78 -29.67
N PHE A 251 -18.63 42.31 -29.17
CA PHE A 251 -19.19 40.99 -29.49
C PHE A 251 -20.24 41.10 -30.60
N GLY A 252 -20.32 40.08 -31.45
CA GLY A 252 -21.32 39.94 -32.51
C GLY A 252 -21.86 38.52 -32.54
N ALA A 253 -23.14 38.36 -32.20
CA ALA A 253 -23.81 37.07 -32.07
C ALA A 253 -24.97 36.91 -33.07
N THR A 254 -25.25 35.67 -33.47
CA THR A 254 -26.40 35.32 -34.34
C THR A 254 -27.01 34.00 -33.83
N PRO A 255 -28.29 33.98 -33.39
CA PRO A 255 -29.16 35.13 -33.20
C PRO A 255 -28.60 36.13 -32.16
N ALA A 256 -29.06 37.37 -32.22
CA ALA A 256 -28.80 38.35 -31.17
C ALA A 256 -29.64 37.99 -29.94
N MET A 257 -29.00 37.41 -28.92
CA MET A 257 -29.65 37.06 -27.65
C MET A 257 -29.55 38.25 -26.67
N PRO A 258 -30.64 38.67 -26.01
CA PRO A 258 -30.54 39.57 -24.86
C PRO A 258 -29.80 38.86 -23.72
N CYS A 259 -29.14 39.61 -22.85
CA CYS A 259 -28.44 39.01 -21.72
C CYS A 259 -29.45 38.31 -20.78
N PRO A 260 -29.23 37.04 -20.39
CA PRO A 260 -30.07 36.35 -19.42
C PRO A 260 -30.08 37.04 -18.05
N ALA A 261 -31.08 36.72 -17.23
CA ALA A 261 -31.20 37.21 -15.85
C ALA A 261 -30.03 36.82 -14.93
N SER A 262 -29.16 35.88 -15.36
CA SER A 262 -27.89 35.56 -14.70
C SER A 262 -26.85 36.68 -14.84
N GLY A 263 -27.01 37.61 -15.78
CA GLY A 263 -26.04 38.64 -16.15
C GLY A 263 -24.85 38.11 -16.97
N PHE A 264 -24.86 36.83 -17.35
CA PHE A 264 -23.82 36.17 -18.13
C PHE A 264 -24.40 35.59 -19.42
N ALA A 265 -23.62 35.63 -20.51
CA ALA A 265 -24.03 35.05 -21.78
C ALA A 265 -24.15 33.52 -21.69
N GLU A 266 -25.29 32.97 -22.16
CA GLU A 266 -25.53 31.52 -22.27
C GLU A 266 -26.48 31.23 -23.45
N GLY A 267 -26.51 29.99 -23.95
CA GLY A 267 -27.37 29.54 -25.05
C GLY A 267 -26.64 29.20 -26.35
N SER A 268 -27.40 28.88 -27.40
CA SER A 268 -26.90 28.29 -28.65
C SER A 268 -26.87 29.31 -29.80
N PHE A 269 -25.70 29.48 -30.43
CA PHE A 269 -25.46 30.48 -31.47
C PHE A 269 -25.02 29.84 -32.78
N GLU A 270 -25.50 30.36 -33.92
CA GLU A 270 -25.05 29.98 -35.25
C GLU A 270 -23.70 30.62 -35.61
N LYS A 271 -23.49 31.86 -35.13
CA LYS A 271 -22.22 32.58 -35.18
C LYS A 271 -22.03 33.35 -33.88
N LEU A 272 -20.82 33.29 -33.33
CA LEU A 272 -20.37 34.12 -32.21
C LEU A 272 -18.98 34.65 -32.55
N SER A 273 -18.83 35.96 -32.51
CA SER A 273 -17.58 36.64 -32.83
C SER A 273 -17.24 37.68 -31.77
N TRP A 274 -15.95 37.92 -31.56
CA TRP A 274 -15.44 39.01 -30.74
C TRP A 274 -14.29 39.71 -31.47
N LYS A 275 -14.12 41.01 -31.23
CA LYS A 275 -12.98 41.80 -31.73
C LYS A 275 -12.64 42.95 -30.78
N VAL A 276 -11.37 43.32 -30.72
CA VAL A 276 -10.93 44.59 -30.10
C VAL A 276 -11.03 45.69 -31.18
N PRO A 277 -11.92 46.69 -31.05
CA PRO A 277 -12.11 47.72 -32.06
C PRO A 277 -10.82 48.48 -32.39
N GLY A 278 -10.62 48.83 -33.66
CA GLY A 278 -9.40 49.49 -34.13
C GLY A 278 -8.20 48.55 -34.34
N THR A 279 -8.33 47.25 -34.07
CA THR A 279 -7.25 46.26 -34.25
C THR A 279 -7.68 45.09 -35.14
N TYR A 280 -6.71 44.25 -35.51
CA TYR A 280 -6.96 42.94 -36.12
C TYR A 280 -7.18 41.80 -35.11
N ARG A 281 -7.20 42.07 -33.78
CA ARG A 281 -7.46 41.05 -32.75
C ARG A 281 -8.94 40.68 -32.73
N GLY A 282 -9.25 39.43 -33.03
CA GLY A 282 -10.60 38.86 -32.96
C GLY A 282 -10.60 37.36 -33.25
N ASP A 283 -11.71 36.68 -32.95
CA ASP A 283 -12.01 35.34 -33.44
C ASP A 283 -13.51 35.22 -33.76
N ASN A 284 -13.88 34.24 -34.59
CA ASN A 284 -15.24 34.03 -35.07
C ASN A 284 -15.55 32.53 -35.14
N TRP A 285 -16.51 32.10 -34.34
CA TRP A 285 -16.87 30.71 -34.15
C TRP A 285 -18.28 30.45 -34.68
N SER A 286 -18.43 29.47 -35.56
CA SER A 286 -19.72 29.01 -36.05
C SER A 286 -20.25 27.86 -35.20
N ARG A 287 -21.59 27.75 -35.09
CA ARG A 287 -22.31 26.68 -34.40
C ARG A 287 -21.74 26.40 -33.00
N VAL A 288 -21.84 27.37 -32.10
CA VAL A 288 -21.39 27.22 -30.70
C VAL A 288 -22.56 27.13 -29.72
N TYR A 289 -22.28 26.60 -28.54
CA TYR A 289 -23.15 26.61 -27.38
C TYR A 289 -22.36 27.18 -26.18
N VAL A 290 -22.88 28.24 -25.57
CA VAL A 290 -22.33 28.82 -24.35
C VAL A 290 -23.10 28.21 -23.18
N HIS A 291 -22.43 27.39 -22.38
CA HIS A 291 -23.01 26.76 -21.21
C HIS A 291 -23.24 27.80 -20.10
N PRO A 292 -24.24 27.64 -19.20
CA PRO A 292 -24.45 28.57 -18.08
C PRO A 292 -23.21 28.81 -17.19
N SER A 293 -22.25 27.89 -17.16
CA SER A 293 -20.94 28.10 -16.53
C SER A 293 -20.02 29.09 -17.27
N THR A 294 -20.48 29.73 -18.34
CA THR A 294 -19.77 30.61 -19.31
C THR A 294 -18.74 29.94 -20.23
N LEU A 295 -18.50 28.64 -20.08
CA LEU A 295 -17.64 27.90 -21.01
C LEU A 295 -18.33 27.72 -22.38
N VAL A 296 -17.56 27.92 -23.45
CA VAL A 296 -18.05 27.83 -24.85
C VAL A 296 -17.68 26.47 -25.45
N PHE A 297 -18.65 25.80 -26.07
CA PHE A 297 -18.54 24.50 -26.73
C PHE A 297 -18.94 24.60 -28.20
N ASN A 298 -18.51 23.65 -29.02
CA ASN A 298 -19.17 23.38 -30.30
C ASN A 298 -20.59 22.84 -30.04
N LYS A 299 -21.57 23.27 -30.83
CA LYS A 299 -23.01 22.96 -30.66
C LYS A 299 -23.34 21.47 -30.81
N ASN A 300 -22.45 20.66 -31.41
CA ASN A 300 -22.58 19.20 -31.39
C ASN A 300 -22.58 18.64 -29.95
N PHE A 301 -21.86 19.27 -29.02
CA PHE A 301 -21.78 18.85 -27.62
C PHE A 301 -22.88 19.43 -26.72
N GLU A 302 -23.81 20.25 -27.24
CA GLU A 302 -24.90 20.84 -26.43
C GLU A 302 -25.62 19.77 -25.61
N ALA A 303 -26.08 18.68 -26.24
CA ALA A 303 -26.79 17.59 -25.57
C ALA A 303 -25.96 16.85 -24.49
N ALA A 304 -24.63 16.92 -24.56
CA ALA A 304 -23.73 16.25 -23.62
C ALA A 304 -23.54 17.07 -22.32
N VAL A 305 -23.30 18.38 -22.45
CA VAL A 305 -23.04 19.29 -21.31
C VAL A 305 -24.31 19.90 -20.70
N LYS A 306 -25.40 20.02 -21.47
CA LYS A 306 -26.64 20.66 -21.02
C LYS A 306 -27.19 19.97 -19.76
N ASN A 307 -27.57 20.79 -18.79
CA ASN A 307 -28.03 20.42 -17.45
C ASN A 307 -26.98 19.75 -16.53
N LYS A 308 -25.68 19.73 -16.89
CA LYS A 308 -24.60 19.19 -16.04
C LYS A 308 -23.72 20.32 -15.49
N ALA A 309 -23.28 20.23 -14.24
CA ALA A 309 -22.39 21.22 -13.65
C ALA A 309 -20.91 20.94 -14.01
N VAL A 310 -20.13 22.01 -14.21
CA VAL A 310 -18.67 21.92 -14.28
C VAL A 310 -18.14 21.60 -12.88
N ALA A 311 -17.45 20.46 -12.75
CA ALA A 311 -16.87 20.00 -11.49
C ALA A 311 -15.35 20.23 -11.41
N TYR A 312 -14.68 20.40 -12.55
CA TYR A 312 -13.26 20.73 -12.62
C TYR A 312 -12.92 21.48 -13.92
N VAL A 313 -11.94 22.39 -13.83
CA VAL A 313 -11.29 23.06 -14.95
C VAL A 313 -9.78 22.94 -14.71
N SER A 314 -9.01 22.59 -15.75
CA SER A 314 -7.55 22.47 -15.64
C SER A 314 -6.88 23.81 -15.31
N PRO A 315 -5.66 23.83 -14.74
CA PRO A 315 -4.92 25.07 -14.48
C PRO A 315 -4.65 25.91 -15.74
N GLU A 316 -4.59 25.28 -16.91
CA GLU A 316 -4.43 25.93 -18.22
C GLU A 316 -5.77 26.31 -18.89
N ALA A 317 -6.91 26.01 -18.24
CA ALA A 317 -8.28 26.15 -18.75
C ALA A 317 -8.53 25.48 -20.13
N ASP A 318 -7.66 24.54 -20.50
CA ASP A 318 -7.67 23.76 -21.75
C ASP A 318 -8.57 22.53 -21.67
N GLN A 319 -8.98 22.13 -20.46
CA GLN A 319 -9.86 21.00 -20.19
C GLN A 319 -10.94 21.39 -19.18
N ALA A 320 -12.12 20.81 -19.32
CA ALA A 320 -13.22 20.95 -18.37
C ALA A 320 -13.94 19.60 -18.17
N ALA A 321 -14.13 19.19 -16.92
CA ALA A 321 -14.80 17.95 -16.56
C ALA A 321 -16.15 18.24 -15.90
N PHE A 322 -17.20 17.62 -16.45
CA PHE A 322 -18.58 17.70 -15.97
C PHE A 322 -18.88 16.45 -15.16
N LEU A 323 -19.41 16.60 -13.94
CA LEU A 323 -19.83 15.44 -13.16
C LEU A 323 -21.07 14.82 -13.82
N VAL A 324 -21.00 13.52 -14.10
CA VAL A 324 -22.04 12.73 -14.75
C VAL A 324 -22.87 12.00 -13.70
N GLY A 325 -22.18 11.39 -12.72
CA GLY A 325 -22.79 10.66 -11.63
C GLY A 325 -21.74 9.93 -10.80
N GLU A 326 -22.20 9.09 -9.88
CA GLU A 326 -21.36 8.35 -8.95
C GLU A 326 -21.78 6.88 -8.88
N ILE A 327 -20.80 5.99 -8.66
CA ILE A 327 -20.98 4.55 -8.45
C ILE A 327 -20.56 4.27 -7.00
N PRO A 328 -21.51 4.29 -6.03
CA PRO A 328 -21.17 4.27 -4.61
C PRO A 328 -20.39 3.01 -4.18
N GLY A 329 -20.73 1.85 -4.77
CA GLY A 329 -20.08 0.58 -4.47
C GLY A 329 -18.59 0.50 -4.82
N ARG A 330 -18.07 1.43 -5.65
CA ARG A 330 -16.64 1.54 -6.00
C ARG A 330 -16.00 2.84 -5.54
N GLN A 331 -16.74 3.67 -4.79
CA GLN A 331 -16.38 5.06 -4.45
C GLN A 331 -15.98 5.90 -5.68
N MET A 332 -16.51 5.56 -6.87
CA MET A 332 -16.13 6.17 -8.14
C MET A 332 -17.07 7.34 -8.47
N LYS A 333 -16.51 8.54 -8.65
CA LYS A 333 -17.19 9.67 -9.31
C LYS A 333 -16.84 9.67 -10.78
N VAL A 334 -17.83 9.77 -11.66
CA VAL A 334 -17.68 9.64 -13.12
C VAL A 334 -17.95 10.98 -13.80
N TYR A 335 -17.09 11.34 -14.75
CA TYR A 335 -17.03 12.64 -15.40
C TYR A 335 -16.89 12.52 -16.91
N LEU A 336 -17.54 13.43 -17.63
CA LEU A 336 -17.36 13.64 -19.05
C LEU A 336 -16.44 14.85 -19.24
N THR A 337 -15.27 14.63 -19.85
CA THR A 337 -14.21 15.64 -19.94
C THR A 337 -14.01 16.10 -21.38
N PHE A 338 -14.04 17.40 -21.57
CA PHE A 338 -13.82 18.07 -22.86
C PHE A 338 -12.46 18.74 -22.87
N GLN A 339 -11.86 18.85 -24.06
CA GLN A 339 -10.55 19.46 -24.28
C GLN A 339 -10.58 20.47 -25.45
N ARG A 340 -9.67 21.44 -25.42
CA ARG A 340 -9.47 22.46 -26.46
C ARG A 340 -8.00 22.82 -26.60
N SER A 341 -7.65 23.53 -27.66
CA SER A 341 -6.32 24.13 -27.79
C SER A 341 -6.11 25.22 -26.73
N ASN A 342 -4.94 25.19 -26.08
CA ASN A 342 -4.46 26.24 -25.19
C ASN A 342 -3.61 27.33 -25.90
N TRP A 343 -3.40 27.19 -27.22
CA TRP A 343 -2.59 28.14 -27.99
C TRP A 343 -3.39 29.39 -28.39
N GLY A 344 -2.95 30.56 -27.91
CA GLY A 344 -3.53 31.85 -28.23
C GLY A 344 -4.76 32.17 -27.37
N ALA A 345 -5.80 32.73 -27.98
CA ALA A 345 -7.10 32.91 -27.33
C ALA A 345 -7.82 31.55 -27.22
N LEU A 346 -8.28 31.20 -26.02
CA LEU A 346 -8.93 29.92 -25.75
C LEU A 346 -10.23 29.77 -26.56
N ARG A 347 -10.20 28.87 -27.54
CA ARG A 347 -11.31 28.55 -28.45
C ARG A 347 -12.45 27.78 -27.75
N PRO A 348 -13.59 27.56 -28.42
CA PRO A 348 -14.61 26.64 -27.93
C PRO A 348 -14.05 25.22 -27.76
N PHE A 349 -14.59 24.48 -26.80
CA PHE A 349 -14.38 23.03 -26.67
C PHE A 349 -14.92 22.32 -27.91
N SER A 350 -14.01 21.79 -28.74
CA SER A 350 -14.29 21.30 -30.09
C SER A 350 -13.80 19.87 -30.36
N SER A 351 -12.94 19.32 -29.51
CA SER A 351 -12.48 17.94 -29.58
C SER A 351 -13.47 17.00 -28.90
N ASP A 352 -13.54 15.76 -29.39
CA ASP A 352 -14.39 14.73 -28.79
C ASP A 352 -14.04 14.51 -27.31
N PRO A 353 -15.07 14.33 -26.45
CA PRO A 353 -14.86 14.15 -25.03
C PRO A 353 -14.32 12.77 -24.71
N TYR A 354 -13.75 12.65 -23.52
CA TYR A 354 -13.30 11.38 -22.95
C TYR A 354 -13.81 11.22 -21.52
N TYR A 355 -13.80 9.97 -21.06
CA TYR A 355 -14.37 9.59 -19.78
C TYR A 355 -13.30 9.61 -18.71
N VAL A 356 -13.61 10.20 -17.57
CA VAL A 356 -12.75 10.15 -16.38
C VAL A 356 -13.54 9.59 -15.22
N ALA A 357 -13.01 8.58 -14.53
CA ALA A 357 -13.53 8.13 -13.25
C ALA A 357 -12.49 8.41 -12.15
N VAL A 358 -12.95 8.84 -10.97
CA VAL A 358 -12.10 9.17 -9.83
C VAL A 358 -12.51 8.34 -8.63
N THR A 359 -11.58 7.56 -8.07
CA THR A 359 -11.76 6.75 -6.86
C THR A 359 -10.45 6.63 -6.08
N PRO A 360 -10.49 6.54 -4.73
CA PRO A 360 -9.31 6.21 -3.94
C PRO A 360 -8.89 4.74 -4.09
N ASP A 361 -9.80 3.83 -4.46
CA ASP A 361 -9.48 2.41 -4.65
C ASP A 361 -8.78 2.18 -6.00
N GLU A 362 -7.64 1.49 -5.97
CA GLU A 362 -6.97 0.98 -7.17
C GLU A 362 -6.87 -0.55 -7.21
N SER A 363 -7.36 -1.26 -6.18
CA SER A 363 -7.24 -2.72 -6.07
C SER A 363 -7.98 -3.45 -7.20
N PHE A 364 -9.10 -2.89 -7.68
CA PHE A 364 -9.83 -3.41 -8.83
C PHE A 364 -8.97 -3.50 -10.11
N ALA A 365 -7.92 -2.66 -10.24
CA ALA A 365 -7.07 -2.62 -11.43
C ALA A 365 -5.97 -3.71 -11.45
N LEU A 366 -5.76 -4.42 -10.35
CA LEU A 366 -4.85 -5.58 -10.29
C LEU A 366 -5.49 -6.85 -10.87
N ASP A 367 -6.82 -6.91 -10.94
CA ASP A 367 -7.59 -8.06 -11.42
C ASP A 367 -8.29 -7.74 -12.76
N ALA A 368 -8.10 -8.63 -13.74
CA ALA A 368 -8.62 -8.42 -15.10
C ALA A 368 -10.16 -8.43 -15.19
N ALA A 369 -10.83 -9.24 -14.36
CA ALA A 369 -12.29 -9.32 -14.35
C ALA A 369 -12.89 -8.12 -13.63
N LYS A 370 -12.38 -7.76 -12.44
CA LYS A 370 -12.83 -6.58 -11.68
C LYS A 370 -12.60 -5.26 -12.41
N TYR A 371 -11.50 -5.15 -13.17
CA TYR A 371 -11.28 -4.00 -14.04
C TYR A 371 -12.29 -3.94 -15.19
N ARG A 372 -12.58 -5.07 -15.86
CA ARG A 372 -13.62 -5.09 -16.89
C ARG A 372 -14.99 -4.71 -16.35
N GLU A 373 -15.36 -5.24 -15.19
CA GLU A 373 -16.61 -4.94 -14.49
C GLU A 373 -16.72 -3.43 -14.17
N ALA A 374 -15.69 -2.85 -13.55
CA ALA A 374 -15.65 -1.41 -13.25
C ALA A 374 -15.74 -0.52 -14.51
N ALA A 375 -15.06 -0.89 -15.59
CA ALA A 375 -15.11 -0.14 -16.85
C ALA A 375 -16.52 -0.19 -17.48
N VAL A 376 -17.19 -1.34 -17.43
CA VAL A 376 -18.57 -1.51 -17.92
C VAL A 376 -19.56 -0.69 -17.10
N GLU A 377 -19.47 -0.69 -15.77
CA GLU A 377 -20.33 0.14 -14.90
C GLU A 377 -20.18 1.64 -15.20
N VAL A 378 -18.94 2.11 -15.34
CA VAL A 378 -18.64 3.50 -15.73
C VAL A 378 -19.27 3.83 -17.08
N PHE A 379 -19.18 2.92 -18.06
CA PHE A 379 -19.74 3.16 -19.38
C PHE A 379 -21.28 3.13 -19.41
N GLU A 380 -21.94 2.21 -18.71
CA GLU A 380 -23.40 2.15 -18.65
C GLU A 380 -23.99 3.39 -17.96
N LEU A 381 -23.34 3.93 -16.91
CA LEU A 381 -23.71 5.22 -16.33
C LEU A 381 -23.61 6.38 -17.35
N ILE A 382 -22.53 6.42 -18.15
CA ILE A 382 -22.33 7.45 -19.18
C ILE A 382 -23.38 7.32 -20.29
N LYS A 383 -23.65 6.10 -20.75
CA LYS A 383 -24.66 5.76 -21.75
C LYS A 383 -26.08 6.15 -21.31
N ALA A 384 -26.42 5.98 -20.03
CA ALA A 384 -27.72 6.37 -19.47
C ALA A 384 -27.93 7.89 -19.33
N THR A 385 -26.86 8.67 -19.17
CA THR A 385 -26.90 10.10 -18.79
C THR A 385 -26.38 11.06 -19.86
N SER A 386 -25.63 10.54 -20.83
CA SER A 386 -24.96 11.25 -21.93
C SER A 386 -24.96 10.38 -23.21
N PRO A 387 -26.12 9.91 -23.70
CA PRO A 387 -26.21 8.97 -24.83
C PRO A 387 -25.62 9.53 -26.14
N SER A 388 -25.45 10.85 -26.27
CA SER A 388 -24.81 11.51 -27.40
C SER A 388 -23.28 11.41 -27.41
N THR A 389 -22.66 10.74 -26.44
CA THR A 389 -21.20 10.59 -26.32
C THR A 389 -20.83 9.14 -25.98
N THR A 390 -21.34 8.20 -26.77
CA THR A 390 -21.18 6.74 -26.54
C THR A 390 -20.18 6.06 -27.49
N ASP A 391 -19.58 6.78 -28.44
CA ASP A 391 -18.53 6.26 -29.33
C ASP A 391 -17.24 5.87 -28.58
N VAL A 392 -16.31 5.16 -29.25
CA VAL A 392 -15.08 4.60 -28.63
C VAL A 392 -14.05 5.67 -28.25
N ALA A 393 -14.29 6.33 -27.13
CA ALA A 393 -13.43 7.35 -26.52
C ALA A 393 -12.37 6.75 -25.57
N THR A 394 -11.51 7.60 -25.02
CA THR A 394 -10.57 7.24 -23.95
C THR A 394 -11.31 7.11 -22.62
N LEU A 395 -10.97 6.10 -21.82
CA LEU A 395 -11.29 6.01 -20.40
C LEU A 395 -10.01 6.21 -19.58
N LEU A 396 -10.04 7.15 -18.64
CA LEU A 396 -9.00 7.35 -17.63
C LEU A 396 -9.62 7.11 -16.26
N ILE A 397 -9.09 6.17 -15.47
CA ILE A 397 -9.42 6.05 -14.05
C ILE A 397 -8.22 6.55 -13.24
N ALA A 398 -8.50 7.39 -12.25
CA ALA A 398 -7.52 8.17 -11.51
C ALA A 398 -7.89 8.30 -10.02
N LYS A 399 -6.94 8.74 -9.21
CA LYS A 399 -7.15 9.08 -7.78
C LYS A 399 -7.63 10.52 -7.58
N SER A 400 -7.48 11.38 -8.59
CA SER A 400 -7.90 12.79 -8.56
C SER A 400 -8.10 13.36 -9.96
N LEU A 401 -8.96 14.39 -10.07
CA LEU A 401 -9.14 15.18 -11.30
C LEU A 401 -7.88 15.95 -11.73
N SER A 402 -6.90 16.14 -10.83
CA SER A 402 -5.60 16.70 -11.18
C SER A 402 -4.81 15.85 -12.19
N ALA A 403 -5.10 14.55 -12.29
CA ALA A 403 -4.48 13.64 -13.26
C ALA A 403 -4.85 13.95 -14.73
N ILE A 404 -5.92 14.73 -14.96
CA ILE A 404 -6.44 15.05 -16.29
C ILE A 404 -5.52 16.06 -17.00
N ALA A 405 -5.09 17.11 -16.29
CA ALA A 405 -4.29 18.22 -16.83
C ALA A 405 -2.83 17.86 -17.21
N ALA A 406 -2.42 16.61 -16.97
CA ALA A 406 -1.05 16.15 -17.13
C ALA A 406 -0.71 15.80 -18.60
N ASN A 407 -0.59 16.81 -19.46
CA ASN A 407 -0.07 16.65 -20.81
C ASN A 407 1.42 16.24 -20.78
N GLY A 408 1.74 15.12 -21.45
CA GLY A 408 3.11 14.67 -21.74
C GLY A 408 3.90 14.05 -20.59
N TRP A 409 4.21 14.83 -19.55
CA TRP A 409 5.46 14.64 -18.77
C TRP A 409 5.33 14.47 -17.25
N ASN A 410 4.11 14.41 -16.69
CA ASN A 410 3.93 14.48 -15.23
C ASN A 410 3.19 13.30 -14.57
N ASP A 411 3.45 13.19 -13.27
CA ASP A 411 3.12 12.15 -12.29
C ASP A 411 2.08 11.07 -12.69
N ASN A 412 2.49 9.81 -12.59
CA ASN A 412 1.64 8.63 -12.78
C ASN A 412 1.05 8.08 -11.47
N GLN A 413 1.44 8.56 -10.28
CA GLN A 413 0.88 8.10 -8.99
C GLN A 413 -0.61 8.39 -8.89
N GLN A 414 -1.08 9.51 -9.45
CA GLN A 414 -2.50 9.88 -9.51
C GLN A 414 -3.31 9.10 -10.55
N LYS A 415 -2.67 8.29 -11.41
CA LYS A 415 -3.33 7.54 -12.49
C LYS A 415 -3.40 6.06 -12.12
N ILE A 416 -4.53 5.41 -12.39
CA ILE A 416 -4.78 3.99 -12.10
C ILE A 416 -4.67 3.22 -13.43
N VAL A 417 -5.57 3.52 -14.37
CA VAL A 417 -5.61 2.91 -15.71
C VAL A 417 -5.99 3.94 -16.77
N ARG A 418 -5.49 3.77 -18.00
CA ARG A 418 -5.96 4.46 -19.22
C ARG A 418 -6.19 3.41 -20.30
N ASN A 419 -7.38 3.41 -20.91
CA ASN A 419 -7.79 2.46 -21.94
C ASN A 419 -8.80 3.16 -22.87
N ARG A 420 -9.52 2.43 -23.73
CA ARG A 420 -10.61 2.94 -24.57
C ARG A 420 -11.87 2.12 -24.35
N ILE A 421 -13.01 2.80 -24.31
CA ILE A 421 -14.32 2.15 -24.17
C ILE A 421 -15.36 2.89 -24.99
N GLY A 422 -16.35 2.18 -25.49
CA GLY A 422 -17.50 2.76 -26.18
C GLY A 422 -18.19 1.78 -27.10
N LEU A 423 -19.26 2.21 -27.75
CA LEU A 423 -19.95 1.43 -28.78
C LEU A 423 -19.24 1.58 -30.12
N ASN A 424 -19.16 0.47 -30.86
CA ASN A 424 -18.83 0.43 -32.28
C ASN A 424 -19.85 -0.45 -33.03
N ARG A 425 -19.62 -0.71 -34.32
CA ARG A 425 -20.52 -1.52 -35.18
C ARG A 425 -20.77 -2.95 -34.68
N ASN A 426 -19.91 -3.46 -33.79
CA ASN A 426 -19.94 -4.81 -33.25
C ASN A 426 -20.42 -4.86 -31.78
N GLY A 427 -20.88 -3.73 -31.22
CA GLY A 427 -21.28 -3.61 -29.80
C GLY A 427 -20.26 -2.87 -28.94
N LEU A 428 -20.11 -3.27 -27.68
CA LEU A 428 -19.18 -2.64 -26.73
C LEU A 428 -17.73 -3.01 -27.04
N PHE A 429 -16.92 -2.03 -27.38
CA PHE A 429 -15.46 -2.10 -27.43
C PHE A 429 -14.88 -1.88 -26.02
N PHE A 430 -14.12 -2.85 -25.51
CA PHE A 430 -13.20 -2.71 -24.39
C PHE A 430 -12.32 -3.97 -24.29
N ASP A 431 -10.99 -3.83 -24.24
CA ASP A 431 -10.07 -4.91 -23.89
C ASP A 431 -9.15 -4.48 -22.74
N VAL A 432 -9.19 -5.25 -21.64
CA VAL A 432 -8.34 -5.12 -20.46
C VAL A 432 -6.84 -5.08 -20.81
N ARG A 433 -6.45 -5.74 -21.91
CA ARG A 433 -5.05 -5.87 -22.37
C ARG A 433 -4.55 -4.64 -23.12
N GLU A 434 -5.43 -3.76 -23.59
CA GLU A 434 -5.04 -2.50 -24.25
C GLU A 434 -4.73 -1.39 -23.23
N GLY A 435 -4.06 -0.33 -23.70
CA GLY A 435 -3.80 0.86 -22.91
C GLY A 435 -2.65 0.72 -21.90
N THR A 436 -2.83 1.28 -20.70
CA THR A 436 -1.81 1.42 -19.67
C THR A 436 -2.41 1.19 -18.28
N ASN A 437 -1.74 0.40 -17.45
CA ASN A 437 -2.19 0.08 -16.09
C ASN A 437 -1.05 0.36 -15.10
N TRP A 438 -1.05 1.59 -14.59
CA TRP A 438 0.00 2.09 -13.70
C TRP A 438 -0.01 1.41 -12.33
N THR A 439 -1.15 0.89 -11.89
CA THR A 439 -1.24 0.11 -10.64
C THR A 439 -0.50 -1.23 -10.78
N VAL A 440 -0.69 -1.94 -11.91
CA VAL A 440 0.07 -3.17 -12.21
C VAL A 440 1.57 -2.87 -12.46
N GLU A 441 1.92 -1.73 -13.05
CA GLU A 441 3.32 -1.30 -13.18
C GLU A 441 3.97 -1.04 -11.81
N ARG A 442 3.29 -0.34 -10.90
CA ARG A 442 3.72 -0.11 -9.51
C ARG A 442 3.91 -1.42 -8.76
N GLU A 443 2.95 -2.34 -8.86
CA GLU A 443 3.01 -3.66 -8.21
C GLU A 443 4.20 -4.48 -8.72
N ARG A 444 4.39 -4.53 -10.05
CA ARG A 444 5.57 -5.16 -10.68
C ARG A 444 6.88 -4.49 -10.32
N GLN A 445 6.89 -3.20 -9.93
CA GLN A 445 8.09 -2.54 -9.42
C GLN A 445 8.36 -2.93 -7.95
N ARG A 446 7.36 -2.86 -7.05
CA ARG A 446 7.54 -3.29 -5.66
C ARG A 446 8.04 -4.75 -5.59
N LEU A 447 7.41 -5.65 -6.36
CA LEU A 447 7.80 -7.06 -6.45
C LEU A 447 9.14 -7.30 -7.18
N ARG A 448 9.78 -6.29 -7.78
CA ARG A 448 11.19 -6.37 -8.23
C ARG A 448 12.13 -5.91 -7.12
N GLU A 449 11.90 -4.71 -6.59
CA GLU A 449 12.72 -4.14 -5.50
C GLU A 449 12.76 -5.05 -4.26
N GLU A 450 11.65 -5.70 -3.93
CA GLU A 450 11.55 -6.66 -2.82
C GLU A 450 12.41 -7.92 -3.07
N ARG A 451 12.37 -8.48 -4.28
CA ARG A 451 13.22 -9.62 -4.68
C ARG A 451 14.70 -9.24 -4.81
N GLU A 452 15.00 -8.03 -5.24
CA GLU A 452 16.37 -7.49 -5.29
C GLU A 452 16.95 -7.35 -3.87
N ARG A 453 16.15 -6.86 -2.91
CA ARG A 453 16.53 -6.82 -1.48
C ARG A 453 16.72 -8.22 -0.90
N GLN A 454 15.82 -9.16 -1.18
CA GLN A 454 15.96 -10.56 -0.75
C GLN A 454 17.22 -11.22 -1.34
N ALA A 455 17.52 -10.97 -2.62
CA ALA A 455 18.72 -11.49 -3.28
C ALA A 455 20.02 -10.90 -2.71
N GLU A 456 20.05 -9.61 -2.38
CA GLU A 456 21.25 -9.01 -1.75
C GLU A 456 21.42 -9.45 -0.30
N LEU A 457 20.34 -9.59 0.47
CA LEU A 457 20.39 -10.24 1.80
C LEU A 457 20.94 -11.67 1.69
N ALA A 458 20.45 -12.48 0.75
CA ALA A 458 20.97 -13.83 0.55
C ALA A 458 22.46 -13.85 0.16
N ARG A 459 22.95 -12.90 -0.65
CA ARG A 459 24.39 -12.73 -0.96
C ARG A 459 25.21 -12.30 0.25
N VAL A 460 24.69 -11.42 1.10
CA VAL A 460 25.33 -11.04 2.37
C VAL A 460 25.41 -12.26 3.29
N HIS A 461 24.31 -12.96 3.53
CA HIS A 461 24.27 -14.15 4.39
C HIS A 461 25.10 -15.32 3.84
N THR A 462 25.24 -15.47 2.52
CA THR A 462 26.17 -16.43 1.91
C THR A 462 27.64 -16.09 2.23
N ARG A 463 28.02 -14.80 2.15
CA ARG A 463 29.37 -14.34 2.53
C ARG A 463 29.64 -14.50 4.03
N VAL A 464 28.62 -14.25 4.86
CA VAL A 464 28.67 -14.44 6.32
C VAL A 464 28.91 -15.91 6.67
N LEU A 465 28.24 -16.85 6.02
CA LEU A 465 28.44 -18.30 6.22
C LEU A 465 29.85 -18.74 5.82
N ALA A 466 30.32 -18.36 4.63
CA ALA A 466 31.68 -18.68 4.18
C ALA A 466 32.75 -18.06 5.11
N ARG A 467 32.49 -16.87 5.69
CA ARG A 467 33.38 -16.23 6.65
C ARG A 467 33.31 -16.89 8.04
N TYR A 468 32.14 -17.35 8.48
CA TYR A 468 31.97 -18.15 9.68
C TYR A 468 32.78 -19.45 9.59
N GLU A 469 32.72 -20.17 8.47
CA GLU A 469 33.48 -21.40 8.23
C GLU A 469 35.00 -21.15 8.29
N GLN A 470 35.49 -20.06 7.69
CA GLN A 470 36.89 -19.63 7.79
C GLN A 470 37.31 -19.34 9.24
N LEU A 471 36.49 -18.60 10.00
CA LEU A 471 36.76 -18.30 11.41
C LEU A 471 36.80 -19.59 12.23
N GLN A 472 35.80 -20.48 12.06
CA GLN A 472 35.72 -21.77 12.77
C GLN A 472 36.94 -22.66 12.46
N ALA A 473 37.39 -22.72 11.21
CA ALA A 473 38.61 -23.44 10.84
C ALA A 473 39.87 -22.85 11.50
N GLY A 474 39.98 -21.51 11.54
CA GLY A 474 41.09 -20.79 12.16
C GLY A 474 41.16 -20.92 13.69
N MET A 475 40.05 -21.19 14.37
CA MET A 475 40.02 -21.34 15.84
C MET A 475 40.95 -22.45 16.37
N ASN A 476 41.34 -23.42 15.55
CA ASN A 476 42.28 -24.48 15.92
C ASN A 476 43.64 -23.95 16.40
N GLU A 477 44.10 -22.81 15.87
CA GLU A 477 45.36 -22.16 16.31
C GLU A 477 45.24 -21.54 17.72
N TYR A 478 44.02 -21.29 18.17
CA TYR A 478 43.69 -20.60 19.43
C TYR A 478 43.21 -21.56 20.53
N LYS A 479 43.50 -22.86 20.40
CA LYS A 479 43.03 -23.91 21.31
C LYS A 479 43.36 -23.61 22.78
N GLY A 480 42.34 -23.56 23.65
CA GLY A 480 42.43 -23.16 25.06
C GLY A 480 42.38 -21.64 25.32
N ARG A 481 42.27 -20.81 24.28
CA ARG A 481 42.12 -19.33 24.31
C ARG A 481 41.12 -18.83 23.26
N GLU A 482 40.15 -19.66 22.90
CA GLU A 482 39.17 -19.41 21.84
C GLU A 482 38.35 -18.15 22.14
N THR A 483 37.90 -17.98 23.38
CA THR A 483 37.17 -16.79 23.85
C THR A 483 38.01 -15.53 23.78
N GLU A 484 39.31 -15.60 24.08
CA GLU A 484 40.22 -14.45 23.99
C GLU A 484 40.40 -14.02 22.53
N ALA A 485 40.55 -14.98 21.62
CA ALA A 485 40.70 -14.72 20.19
C ALA A 485 39.42 -14.13 19.56
N LEU A 486 38.25 -14.69 19.86
CA LEU A 486 36.96 -14.17 19.41
C LEU A 486 36.70 -12.75 19.96
N ALA A 487 37.00 -12.51 21.23
CA ALA A 487 36.91 -11.18 21.83
C ALA A 487 37.85 -10.17 21.15
N GLN A 488 39.11 -10.56 20.89
CA GLN A 488 40.06 -9.71 20.18
C GLN A 488 39.60 -9.40 18.74
N MET A 489 39.04 -10.37 18.02
CA MET A 489 38.49 -10.18 16.68
C MET A 489 37.25 -9.26 16.69
N ALA A 490 36.34 -9.43 17.65
CA ALA A 490 35.23 -8.49 17.90
C ALA A 490 35.74 -7.07 18.26
N GLY A 491 36.98 -6.94 18.76
CA GLY A 491 37.62 -5.67 19.11
C GLY A 491 37.56 -5.33 20.60
N ILE A 492 37.18 -6.31 21.42
CA ILE A 492 37.30 -6.26 22.88
C ILE A 492 38.78 -6.48 23.23
N LYS A 493 39.37 -5.59 24.03
CA LYS A 493 40.74 -5.80 24.52
C LYS A 493 40.77 -6.93 25.56
N VAL A 494 41.58 -7.95 25.27
CA VAL A 494 41.86 -9.09 26.18
C VAL A 494 43.34 -9.17 26.59
N ARG A 495 44.17 -8.26 26.07
CA ARG A 495 45.60 -8.20 26.31
C ARG A 495 46.09 -6.75 26.25
N ILE A 496 47.31 -6.51 26.70
CA ILE A 496 47.98 -5.22 26.66
C ILE A 496 49.23 -5.38 25.78
N ASP A 497 49.31 -4.66 24.66
CA ASP A 497 50.36 -4.92 23.66
C ASP A 497 51.77 -4.54 24.14
N SER A 498 51.90 -3.61 25.10
CA SER A 498 53.09 -3.47 25.95
C SER A 498 52.79 -2.62 27.20
N PRO A 499 53.58 -2.75 28.30
CA PRO A 499 53.49 -1.82 29.43
C PRO A 499 53.77 -0.36 29.04
N LEU A 500 54.61 -0.13 28.03
CA LEU A 500 54.91 1.21 27.51
C LEU A 500 53.69 1.86 26.85
N ALA A 501 52.80 1.08 26.23
CA ALA A 501 51.54 1.59 25.67
C ALA A 501 50.60 2.16 26.75
N LEU A 502 50.72 1.72 28.01
CA LEU A 502 49.98 2.29 29.14
C LEU A 502 50.54 3.63 29.64
N GLN A 503 51.76 4.01 29.21
CA GLN A 503 52.36 5.31 29.52
C GLN A 503 52.04 6.38 28.46
N ASN A 504 51.47 5.99 27.31
CA ASN A 504 51.09 6.93 26.25
C ASN A 504 49.85 7.76 26.65
N PRO A 505 49.95 9.09 26.81
CA PRO A 505 48.81 9.92 27.21
C PRO A 505 47.67 9.95 26.18
N GLY A 506 47.93 9.68 24.90
CA GLY A 506 46.89 9.55 23.88
C GLY A 506 45.91 8.38 24.15
N SER A 507 46.27 7.42 25.01
CA SER A 507 45.40 6.31 25.40
C SER A 507 44.36 6.65 26.49
N LEU A 508 44.46 7.84 27.11
CA LEU A 508 43.51 8.32 28.12
C LEU A 508 42.16 8.75 27.51
N ALA A 509 42.17 9.22 26.25
CA ALA A 509 41.00 9.79 25.58
C ALA A 509 40.08 8.75 24.90
N THR A 510 40.53 7.50 24.75
CA THR A 510 39.89 6.52 23.86
C THR A 510 39.21 5.41 24.65
N VAL A 511 37.89 5.54 24.86
CA VAL A 511 37.07 4.54 25.56
C VAL A 511 36.79 3.33 24.66
N VAL A 512 37.32 2.17 25.02
CA VAL A 512 37.24 0.90 24.26
C VAL A 512 36.59 -0.20 25.11
N PRO A 513 35.91 -1.19 24.51
CA PRO A 513 35.53 -2.39 25.24
C PRO A 513 36.79 -3.18 25.64
N MET A 514 36.83 -3.64 26.89
CA MET A 514 37.89 -4.46 27.47
C MET A 514 37.26 -5.55 28.33
N MET A 515 37.76 -6.78 28.20
CA MET A 515 37.42 -7.87 29.09
C MET A 515 38.23 -7.70 30.38
N VAL A 516 37.55 -7.65 31.51
CA VAL A 516 38.15 -7.51 32.84
C VAL A 516 37.60 -8.58 33.78
N HIS A 517 38.41 -9.02 34.73
CA HIS A 517 38.00 -9.91 35.81
C HIS A 517 38.25 -9.21 37.15
N VAL A 518 37.17 -8.94 37.89
CA VAL A 518 37.19 -8.25 39.18
C VAL A 518 37.31 -9.29 40.29
N THR A 519 38.33 -9.13 41.13
CA THR A 519 38.72 -10.07 42.19
C THR A 519 38.62 -9.49 43.60
N GLY A 520 38.01 -8.31 43.72
CA GLY A 520 37.76 -7.65 45.01
C GLY A 520 37.62 -6.13 44.89
N ASN A 521 37.31 -5.48 46.01
CA ASN A 521 37.17 -4.03 46.14
C ASN A 521 38.09 -3.50 47.27
N LYS A 522 38.83 -2.42 47.02
CA LYS A 522 39.70 -1.72 47.99
C LYS A 522 39.20 -0.29 48.32
N GLY A 523 37.89 -0.04 48.18
CA GLY A 523 37.26 1.25 48.47
C GLY A 523 37.32 2.19 47.26
N ASP A 524 38.51 2.76 47.00
CA ASP A 524 38.70 3.73 45.92
C ASP A 524 38.84 3.09 44.53
N PHE A 525 38.99 1.76 44.46
CA PHE A 525 39.14 0.99 43.22
C PHE A 525 38.86 -0.51 43.43
N TYR A 526 38.46 -1.17 42.34
CA TYR A 526 38.37 -2.62 42.22
C TYR A 526 39.72 -3.21 41.83
N THR A 527 40.07 -4.36 42.42
CA THR A 527 41.25 -5.13 41.99
C THR A 527 40.88 -6.01 40.80
N ILE A 528 41.72 -6.00 39.76
CA ILE A 528 41.59 -6.88 38.60
C ILE A 528 42.85 -7.73 38.43
N ASP A 529 42.71 -8.94 37.89
CA ASP A 529 43.84 -9.79 37.49
C ASP A 529 43.92 -10.05 35.97
N PHE A 530 42.81 -9.87 35.25
CA PHE A 530 42.72 -9.89 33.79
C PHE A 530 42.32 -8.51 33.23
N PRO A 531 42.91 -8.02 32.11
CA PRO A 531 43.92 -8.67 31.26
C PRO A 531 45.34 -8.67 31.84
N SER A 532 45.54 -8.01 32.98
CA SER A 532 46.72 -8.11 33.83
C SER A 532 46.37 -7.65 35.25
N LYS A 533 47.16 -8.03 36.25
CA LYS A 533 47.05 -7.49 37.62
C LYS A 533 47.08 -5.96 37.61
N GLY A 534 46.01 -5.35 38.12
CA GLY A 534 45.71 -3.95 37.92
C GLY A 534 44.61 -3.41 38.84
N ARG A 535 44.21 -2.16 38.57
CA ARG A 535 43.12 -1.46 39.24
C ARG A 535 42.05 -1.05 38.21
N LEU A 536 40.78 -1.22 38.57
CA LEU A 536 39.64 -0.69 37.81
C LEU A 536 38.93 0.35 38.68
N VAL A 537 38.90 1.60 38.21
CA VAL A 537 38.19 2.71 38.85
C VAL A 537 36.86 2.91 38.12
N SER A 538 35.76 3.05 38.85
CA SER A 538 34.46 3.41 38.28
C SER A 538 33.62 4.15 39.30
N ASP A 539 32.68 4.95 38.80
CA ASP A 539 31.62 5.58 39.59
C ASP A 539 30.43 4.61 39.82
N GLU A 540 30.48 3.42 39.22
CA GLU A 540 29.45 2.37 39.30
C GLU A 540 29.96 1.14 40.09
N GLU A 541 29.04 0.44 40.77
CA GLU A 541 29.40 -0.71 41.60
C GLU A 541 29.66 -1.98 40.77
N TYR A 542 30.89 -2.52 40.88
CA TYR A 542 31.26 -3.84 40.34
C TYR A 542 31.29 -4.89 41.46
N ALA A 543 30.63 -6.03 41.24
CA ALA A 543 30.82 -7.24 42.03
C ALA A 543 32.03 -8.05 41.51
N GLU A 544 32.49 -9.05 42.26
CA GLU A 544 33.48 -10.01 41.78
C GLU A 544 32.96 -10.83 40.59
N GLY A 545 33.81 -11.07 39.59
CA GLY A 545 33.45 -11.78 38.35
C GLY A 545 33.95 -11.11 37.07
N TRP A 546 33.51 -11.64 35.92
CA TRP A 546 33.94 -11.21 34.58
C TRP A 546 33.01 -10.15 33.99
N TYR A 547 33.57 -9.17 33.26
CA TYR A 547 32.82 -8.11 32.58
C TYR A 547 33.46 -7.74 31.23
N VAL A 548 32.63 -7.32 30.26
CA VAL A 548 33.07 -6.56 29.08
C VAL A 548 32.85 -5.07 29.35
N ALA A 549 33.78 -4.44 30.07
CA ALA A 549 33.68 -3.05 30.49
C ALA A 549 34.12 -2.09 29.37
N ARG A 550 33.44 -0.94 29.21
CA ARG A 550 33.91 0.20 28.42
C ARG A 550 34.93 0.97 29.26
N VAL A 551 36.21 0.94 28.89
CA VAL A 551 37.29 1.56 29.68
C VAL A 551 38.19 2.47 28.85
N ALA A 552 38.77 3.47 29.50
CA ALA A 552 40.01 4.12 29.04
C ALA A 552 41.17 3.76 29.98
N ASN A 553 42.40 3.93 29.49
CA ASN A 553 43.57 3.86 30.35
C ASN A 553 43.57 5.05 31.33
N ALA A 554 44.06 4.84 32.55
CA ALA A 554 44.29 5.85 33.57
C ALA A 554 45.65 5.70 34.29
N THR A 555 46.46 4.70 33.90
CA THR A 555 47.74 4.29 34.51
C THR A 555 48.70 5.46 34.87
N PRO A 556 48.91 6.50 34.02
CA PRO A 556 49.86 7.56 34.34
C PRO A 556 49.44 8.53 35.46
N TYR A 557 48.19 8.46 35.94
CA TYR A 557 47.58 9.46 36.82
C TYR A 557 47.29 8.96 38.25
N TYR A 558 47.48 7.67 38.53
CA TYR A 558 47.22 7.07 39.84
C TYR A 558 48.52 6.67 40.55
N PRO A 559 48.57 6.69 41.90
CA PRO A 559 49.81 6.51 42.66
C PRO A 559 50.41 5.11 42.49
N LEU A 560 51.75 5.08 42.44
CA LEU A 560 52.56 3.87 42.37
C LEU A 560 52.34 2.98 43.61
N GLU A 561 52.37 1.66 43.43
CA GLU A 561 52.45 0.68 44.53
C GLU A 561 53.89 0.12 44.52
N ASP A 562 54.59 0.13 45.65
CA ASP A 562 56.00 -0.28 45.78
C ASP A 562 56.96 0.32 44.72
N GLY A 563 56.73 1.59 44.36
CA GLY A 563 57.51 2.30 43.34
C GLY A 563 57.24 1.86 41.90
N ARG A 564 56.23 1.03 41.64
CA ARG A 564 55.86 0.52 40.31
C ARG A 564 54.52 1.09 39.85
N ALA A 565 54.43 1.39 38.55
CA ALA A 565 53.18 1.80 37.93
C ALA A 565 52.29 0.56 37.72
N ILE A 566 51.13 0.53 38.39
CA ILE A 566 50.14 -0.55 38.23
C ILE A 566 49.15 -0.17 37.13
N PRO A 567 48.89 -1.07 36.14
CA PRO A 567 47.85 -0.88 35.12
C PRO A 567 46.54 -0.45 35.77
N THR A 568 46.12 0.78 35.50
CA THR A 568 44.90 1.38 36.06
C THR A 568 43.99 1.79 34.92
N TYR A 569 42.73 1.39 34.98
CA TYR A 569 41.71 1.70 33.98
C TYR A 569 40.56 2.45 34.62
N ARG A 570 39.93 3.38 33.89
CA ARG A 570 38.64 3.97 34.29
C ARG A 570 37.54 3.37 33.43
N ALA A 571 36.55 2.75 34.06
CA ALA A 571 35.33 2.28 33.41
C ALA A 571 34.29 3.41 33.28
N TYR A 572 33.57 3.40 32.17
CA TYR A 572 32.53 4.35 31.81
C TYR A 572 31.27 3.58 31.39
N GLY A 573 30.29 3.47 32.28
CA GLY A 573 28.99 2.85 32.00
C GLY A 573 27.82 3.85 32.09
N ILE A 574 26.61 3.31 31.96
CA ILE A 574 25.35 4.00 32.24
C ILE A 574 24.37 2.98 32.84
N GLY A 575 24.45 2.79 34.15
CA GLY A 575 23.65 1.82 34.92
C GLY A 575 24.44 0.57 35.31
N VAL A 576 23.89 -0.18 36.27
CA VAL A 576 24.58 -1.27 36.99
C VAL A 576 25.35 -2.21 36.05
N PRO A 577 26.68 -2.35 36.20
CA PRO A 577 27.52 -3.25 35.41
C PRO A 577 27.00 -4.68 35.41
N GLN A 578 26.72 -5.22 34.22
CA GLN A 578 26.23 -6.59 34.08
C GLN A 578 27.40 -7.58 34.01
N ALA A 579 27.56 -8.38 35.07
CA ALA A 579 28.50 -9.50 35.08
C ALA A 579 28.16 -10.53 33.99
N CYS A 580 29.21 -11.09 33.40
CA CYS A 580 29.15 -12.21 32.48
C CYS A 580 28.79 -13.50 33.23
N LYS A 581 28.02 -14.39 32.60
CA LYS A 581 27.54 -15.65 33.19
C LYS A 581 28.58 -16.77 33.10
N GLN A 582 29.61 -16.61 32.28
CA GLN A 582 30.67 -17.60 32.06
C GLN A 582 32.06 -16.97 32.20
N ASP A 583 33.04 -17.82 32.53
CA ASP A 583 34.45 -17.44 32.55
C ASP A 583 34.87 -16.78 31.24
N LYS A 584 35.73 -15.77 31.35
CA LYS A 584 36.23 -14.96 30.22
C LYS A 584 35.11 -14.36 29.35
N CYS A 585 33.92 -14.15 29.92
CA CYS A 585 32.73 -13.66 29.20
C CYS A 585 32.36 -14.49 27.96
N ALA A 586 32.52 -15.82 28.02
CA ALA A 586 32.15 -16.70 26.91
C ALA A 586 30.66 -16.62 26.52
N ASP A 587 29.78 -16.14 27.41
CA ASP A 587 28.37 -15.86 27.12
C ASP A 587 28.10 -14.54 26.39
N GLN A 588 29.11 -13.67 26.27
CA GLN A 588 29.03 -12.37 25.55
C GLN A 588 29.98 -12.30 24.33
N VAL A 589 30.73 -13.36 24.06
CA VAL A 589 31.75 -13.43 23.01
C VAL A 589 31.40 -14.55 22.04
N SER A 590 30.98 -14.21 20.83
CA SER A 590 30.55 -15.17 19.81
C SER A 590 31.07 -14.83 18.40
N PHE A 591 31.03 -15.81 17.50
CA PHE A 591 31.26 -15.56 16.07
C PHE A 591 30.31 -14.49 15.52
N GLY A 592 29.06 -14.43 16.01
CA GLY A 592 28.10 -13.38 15.66
C GLY A 592 28.61 -11.97 15.97
N ALA A 593 29.24 -11.76 17.14
CA ALA A 593 29.84 -10.48 17.50
C ALA A 593 31.03 -10.08 16.60
N VAL A 594 31.78 -11.05 16.05
CA VAL A 594 32.83 -10.80 15.05
C VAL A 594 32.21 -10.45 13.69
N LEU A 595 31.24 -11.25 13.23
CA LEU A 595 30.59 -11.12 11.93
C LEU A 595 29.73 -9.84 11.83
N ALA A 596 29.09 -9.40 12.91
CA ALA A 596 28.34 -8.15 12.97
C ALA A 596 29.19 -6.90 12.65
N LYS A 597 30.49 -6.97 12.96
CA LYS A 597 31.48 -5.91 12.71
C LYS A 597 32.06 -5.98 11.30
N GLU A 598 32.20 -7.17 10.72
CA GLU A 598 32.65 -7.35 9.33
C GLU A 598 31.52 -7.14 8.31
N PHE A 599 30.27 -7.40 8.69
CA PHE A 599 29.06 -7.28 7.85
C PHE A 599 28.03 -6.33 8.49
N PRO A 600 28.32 -5.02 8.61
CA PRO A 600 27.38 -4.05 9.15
C PRO A 600 26.10 -4.00 8.32
N GLY A 601 24.95 -3.97 8.98
CA GLY A 601 23.62 -3.97 8.35
C GLY A 601 23.05 -5.36 8.01
N ALA A 602 23.81 -6.45 8.20
CA ALA A 602 23.37 -7.82 7.92
C ALA A 602 22.39 -8.43 8.96
N GLY A 603 21.87 -7.64 9.90
CA GLY A 603 21.00 -8.13 10.98
C GLY A 603 21.68 -9.11 11.96
N ILE A 604 23.01 -9.10 12.03
CA ILE A 604 23.83 -9.98 12.87
C ILE A 604 24.11 -9.29 14.20
N ASP A 605 23.98 -10.03 15.30
CA ASP A 605 24.40 -9.62 16.64
C ASP A 605 25.12 -10.76 17.38
N PHE A 606 25.31 -10.62 18.70
CA PHE A 606 25.96 -11.63 19.54
C PHE A 606 25.18 -12.96 19.65
N SER A 607 23.87 -12.96 19.39
CA SER A 607 22.96 -14.11 19.47
C SER A 607 22.81 -14.87 18.14
N TRP A 608 23.39 -14.34 17.06
CA TRP A 608 23.39 -14.95 15.73
C TRP A 608 23.96 -16.37 15.73
N THR A 609 23.36 -17.24 14.91
CA THR A 609 23.85 -18.59 14.60
C THR A 609 23.87 -18.84 13.08
N PRO A 610 24.64 -19.82 12.57
CA PRO A 610 24.67 -20.14 11.15
C PRO A 610 23.29 -20.42 10.54
N GLU A 611 22.39 -21.06 11.29
CA GLU A 611 21.02 -21.38 10.87
C GLU A 611 20.20 -20.13 10.53
N VAL A 612 20.47 -18.99 11.19
CA VAL A 612 19.84 -17.70 10.87
C VAL A 612 20.21 -17.26 9.46
N SER A 613 21.49 -17.34 9.09
CA SER A 613 21.94 -16.99 7.73
C SER A 613 21.51 -18.02 6.70
N GLN A 614 21.48 -19.31 7.08
CA GLN A 614 21.04 -20.38 6.19
C GLN A 614 19.56 -20.25 5.80
N ARG A 615 18.71 -19.70 6.68
CA ARG A 615 17.31 -19.35 6.36
C ARG A 615 17.24 -18.36 5.21
N PHE A 616 17.86 -17.18 5.31
CA PHE A 616 17.87 -16.18 4.23
C PHE A 616 18.36 -16.75 2.88
N VAL A 617 19.37 -17.63 2.90
CA VAL A 617 19.86 -18.31 1.68
C VAL A 617 18.87 -19.33 1.13
N ASN A 618 18.18 -20.09 2.00
CA ASN A 618 17.18 -21.07 1.61
C ASN A 618 15.88 -20.40 1.12
N ASP A 619 15.41 -19.36 1.80
CA ASP A 619 14.19 -18.63 1.47
C ASP A 619 14.32 -17.97 0.08
N TRP A 620 15.47 -17.35 -0.21
CA TRP A 620 15.78 -16.84 -1.56
C TRP A 620 15.85 -17.96 -2.61
N LYS A 621 16.48 -19.10 -2.32
CA LYS A 621 16.51 -20.26 -3.24
C LYS A 621 15.09 -20.75 -3.55
N ASN A 622 14.27 -20.94 -2.53
CA ASN A 622 12.88 -21.39 -2.66
C ASN A 622 12.04 -20.40 -3.47
N ALA A 623 12.15 -19.10 -3.19
CA ALA A 623 11.47 -18.04 -3.94
C ALA A 623 11.96 -17.94 -5.39
N SER A 624 13.24 -18.23 -5.67
CA SER A 624 13.79 -18.25 -7.04
C SER A 624 13.35 -19.48 -7.84
N ALA A 625 13.16 -20.63 -7.17
CA ALA A 625 12.73 -21.88 -7.79
C ALA A 625 11.25 -21.87 -8.17
N GLN A 626 10.41 -21.09 -7.48
CA GLN A 626 8.99 -20.91 -7.82
C GLN A 626 8.74 -20.02 -9.07
N VAL A 627 9.81 -19.58 -9.74
CA VAL A 627 9.76 -18.68 -10.92
C VAL A 627 10.36 -19.36 -12.16
N GLN A 628 10.78 -20.62 -12.05
CA GLN A 628 11.25 -21.48 -13.15
C GLN A 628 10.17 -22.51 -13.53
#